data_AF-A0AAX2V0B0-F1
#
_entry.id   AF-A0AAX2V0B0-F1
#
_cell.length_a   1.000
_cell.length_b   1.000
_cell.length_c   1.000
_cell.angle_alpha   90.00
_cell.angle_beta   90.00
_cell.angle_gamma   90.00
#
_symmetry.space_group_name_H-M   'P 1'
#
loop_
_entity.id
_entity.type
_entity.pdbx_description
1 polymer ?
#
loop_
_entity_poly.entity_id
_entity_poly.type
_entity_poly.pdbx_seq_one_letter_code
_entity_poly.pdbx_strand_id
1 'polypeptide(L)'
;QPLQLEILQLAIENDWNVRQLEEQIQAILHPVADEQEESIPKKAKPKRKAISKDVRIALNTIKQSLTMVTKSGITVKTEEEDTEEYYQITVKIPKK
;
A
#
# COMPACT_ATOMS: atom_id res chain seq x y z
N GLN A 1 -20.33 10.33 14.19
CA GLN A 1 -19.52 10.41 12.95
C GLN A 1 -18.28 11.33 13.01
N PRO A 2 -17.88 12.01 14.13
CA PRO A 2 -16.72 12.93 14.09
C PRO A 2 -15.37 12.20 13.90
N LEU A 3 -15.24 11.00 14.47
CA LEU A 3 -14.00 10.22 14.44
C LEU A 3 -13.52 9.85 13.03
N GLN A 4 -14.45 9.62 12.09
CA GLN A 4 -14.11 9.28 10.70
C GLN A 4 -13.51 10.47 9.95
N LEU A 5 -13.97 11.70 10.27
CA LEU A 5 -13.45 12.92 9.66
C LEU A 5 -12.05 13.25 10.17
N GLU A 6 -11.79 13.01 11.45
CA GLU A 6 -10.49 13.20 12.07
C GLU A 6 -9.44 12.22 11.51
N ILE A 7 -9.81 10.94 11.39
CA ILE A 7 -8.94 9.92 10.77
C ILE A 7 -8.68 10.26 9.28
N LEU A 8 -9.68 10.76 8.56
CA LEU A 8 -9.52 11.18 7.17
C LEU A 8 -8.54 12.37 7.05
N GLN A 9 -8.63 13.36 7.93
CA GLN A 9 -7.71 14.49 7.97
C GLN A 9 -6.28 14.02 8.28
N LEU A 10 -6.10 13.18 9.29
CA LEU A 10 -4.80 12.59 9.63
C LEU A 10 -4.23 11.76 8.47
N ALA A 11 -5.07 11.00 7.77
CA ALA A 11 -4.64 10.19 6.63
C ALA A 11 -4.13 11.06 5.47
N ILE A 12 -4.78 12.21 5.24
CA ILE A 12 -4.37 13.18 4.22
C ILE A 12 -3.09 13.90 4.66
N GLU A 13 -3.00 14.34 5.92
CA GLU A 13 -1.82 15.03 6.45
C GLU A 13 -0.56 14.15 6.45
N ASN A 14 -0.72 12.86 6.74
CA ASN A 14 0.39 11.91 6.84
C ASN A 14 0.59 11.05 5.58
N ASP A 15 -0.17 11.31 4.51
CA ASP A 15 -0.15 10.55 3.24
C ASP A 15 -0.20 9.02 3.48
N TRP A 16 -1.07 8.58 4.38
CA TRP A 16 -1.13 7.18 4.80
C TRP A 16 -1.58 6.26 3.67
N ASN A 17 -0.88 5.13 3.51
CA ASN A 17 -1.38 4.04 2.68
C ASN A 17 -2.49 3.26 3.41
N VAL A 18 -3.26 2.49 2.64
CA VAL A 18 -4.40 1.69 3.15
C VAL A 18 -4.01 0.83 4.36
N ARG A 19 -2.82 0.24 4.36
CA ARG A 19 -2.34 -0.60 5.47
C ARG A 19 -2.12 0.19 6.76
N GLN A 20 -1.53 1.38 6.66
CA GLN A 20 -1.29 2.27 7.80
C GLN A 20 -2.60 2.84 8.36
N LEU A 21 -3.53 3.18 7.48
CA LEU A 21 -4.86 3.64 7.85
C LEU A 21 -5.65 2.54 8.59
N GLU A 22 -5.62 1.31 8.08
CA GLU A 22 -6.23 0.14 8.72
C GLU A 22 -5.63 -0.15 10.10
N GLU A 23 -4.30 -0.07 10.23
CA GLU A 23 -3.60 -0.24 11.52
C GLU A 23 -4.04 0.83 12.55
N GLN A 24 -4.17 2.09 12.14
CA GLN A 24 -4.64 3.18 13.01
C GLN A 24 -6.11 3.04 13.40
N ILE A 25 -6.97 2.65 12.46
CA ILE A 25 -8.37 2.36 12.75
C ILE A 25 -8.48 1.21 13.77
N GLN A 26 -7.66 0.16 13.64
CA GLN A 26 -7.62 -0.93 14.60
C GLN A 26 -7.15 -0.48 15.99
N ALA A 27 -6.11 0.35 16.06
CA ALA A 27 -5.60 0.88 17.33
C ALA A 27 -6.66 1.72 18.07
N ILE A 28 -7.45 2.52 17.34
CA ILE A 28 -8.51 3.36 17.91
C ILE A 28 -9.73 2.51 18.34
N LEU A 29 -10.06 1.45 17.60
CA LEU A 29 -11.21 0.58 17.89
C LEU A 29 -10.93 -0.46 18.99
N HIS A 30 -9.68 -0.85 19.20
CA HIS A 30 -9.26 -1.81 20.23
C HIS A 30 -8.19 -1.24 21.18
N PRO A 31 -8.51 -0.22 22.00
CA PRO A 31 -7.52 0.42 22.88
C PRO A 31 -7.05 -0.44 24.08
N VAL A 32 -7.60 -1.64 24.30
CA VAL A 32 -7.38 -2.44 25.54
C VAL A 32 -6.72 -3.80 25.30
N ALA A 33 -6.04 -4.02 24.17
CA ALA A 33 -5.42 -5.32 23.86
C ALA A 33 -3.88 -5.32 23.83
N ASP A 34 -3.22 -4.21 24.18
CA ASP A 34 -1.75 -4.11 24.07
C ASP A 34 -0.99 -4.00 25.41
N GLU A 35 -1.66 -4.17 26.56
CA GLU A 35 -0.94 -4.18 27.85
C GLU A 35 -0.48 -5.59 28.32
N GLN A 36 -0.67 -6.66 27.54
CA GLN A 36 -0.33 -8.02 28.02
C GLN A 36 0.51 -8.92 27.08
N GLU A 37 1.02 -8.44 25.94
CA GLU A 37 1.78 -9.30 25.01
C GLU A 37 3.26 -8.94 24.84
N GLU A 38 3.89 -8.29 25.82
CA GLU A 38 5.33 -7.96 25.76
C GLU A 38 6.27 -9.15 26.05
N SER A 39 5.78 -10.35 26.39
CA SER A 39 6.65 -11.46 26.83
C SER A 39 6.47 -12.80 26.13
N ILE A 40 6.00 -12.84 24.88
CA ILE A 40 5.98 -14.08 24.10
C ILE A 40 6.64 -13.81 22.74
N PRO A 41 7.72 -14.51 22.35
CA PRO A 41 8.23 -14.43 20.99
C PRO A 41 7.12 -14.92 20.08
N LYS A 42 6.37 -13.98 19.48
CA LYS A 42 5.27 -14.25 18.55
C LYS A 42 5.88 -15.02 17.39
N LYS A 43 5.81 -16.36 17.43
CA LYS A 43 6.14 -17.25 16.32
C LYS A 43 5.51 -16.61 15.09
N ALA A 44 6.33 -16.25 14.11
CA ALA A 44 5.88 -15.56 12.91
C ALA A 44 4.71 -16.37 12.33
N LYS A 45 3.48 -15.91 12.58
CA LYS A 45 2.29 -16.53 12.02
C LYS A 45 2.56 -16.62 10.53
N PRO A 46 2.36 -17.79 9.88
CA PRO A 46 2.59 -17.89 8.45
C PRO A 46 1.77 -16.79 7.82
N LYS A 47 2.46 -15.78 7.27
CA LYS A 47 1.82 -14.64 6.61
C LYS A 47 1.09 -15.26 5.44
N ARG A 48 -0.20 -15.56 5.61
CA ARG A 48 -1.07 -15.97 4.52
C ARG A 48 -0.99 -14.82 3.55
N LYS A 49 -0.20 -14.98 2.49
CA LYS A 49 -0.19 -14.06 1.36
C LYS A 49 -1.54 -14.29 0.66
N ALA A 50 -2.59 -13.74 1.23
CA ALA A 50 -3.84 -13.57 0.53
C ALA A 50 -3.50 -12.62 -0.61
N ILE A 51 -3.21 -13.18 -1.77
CA ILE A 51 -3.01 -12.40 -2.99
C ILE A 51 -4.40 -11.84 -3.29
N SER A 52 -4.60 -10.57 -2.94
CA SER A 52 -5.83 -9.89 -3.28
C SER A 52 -5.99 -9.93 -4.79
N LYS A 53 -7.18 -10.32 -5.27
CA LYS A 53 -7.54 -10.28 -6.68
C LYS A 53 -7.81 -8.85 -7.18
N ASP A 54 -7.63 -7.86 -6.31
CA ASP A 54 -7.83 -6.46 -6.66
C ASP A 54 -6.71 -5.98 -7.60
N VAL A 55 -7.12 -5.67 -8.83
CA VAL A 55 -6.25 -5.13 -9.88
C VAL A 55 -5.59 -3.83 -9.42
N ARG A 56 -6.24 -3.04 -8.56
CA ARG A 56 -5.69 -1.77 -8.05
C ARG A 56 -4.42 -1.98 -7.22
N ILE A 57 -4.36 -3.07 -6.45
CA ILE A 57 -3.16 -3.42 -5.67
C ILE A 57 -2.01 -3.80 -6.61
N ALA A 58 -2.30 -4.52 -7.68
CA ALA A 58 -1.31 -4.88 -8.70
C ALA A 58 -0.77 -3.64 -9.41
N LEU A 59 -1.65 -2.72 -9.86
CA LEU A 59 -1.26 -1.46 -10.50
C LEU A 59 -0.38 -0.60 -9.58
N ASN A 60 -0.74 -0.46 -8.31
CA ASN A 60 0.04 0.29 -7.33
C ASN A 60 1.42 -0.33 -7.09
N THR A 61 1.50 -1.66 -7.05
CA THR A 61 2.78 -2.38 -6.89
C THR A 61 3.69 -2.18 -8.11
N ILE A 62 3.12 -2.19 -9.32
CA ILE A 62 3.85 -1.92 -10.57
C ILE A 62 4.37 -0.47 -10.58
N LYS A 63 3.51 0.51 -10.25
CA LYS A 63 3.89 1.93 -10.16
C LYS A 63 5.02 2.17 -9.16
N GLN A 64 4.94 1.54 -7.99
CA GLN A 64 5.98 1.66 -6.98
C GLN A 64 7.32 1.08 -7.46
N SER A 65 7.29 -0.08 -8.10
CA SER A 65 8.48 -0.72 -8.66
C SER A 65 9.16 0.15 -9.72
N LEU A 66 8.36 0.78 -10.59
CA LEU A 66 8.86 1.70 -11.61
C LEU A 66 9.46 2.98 -11.01
N THR A 67 8.85 3.50 -9.95
CA THR A 67 9.38 4.65 -9.21
C THR A 67 10.75 4.34 -8.61
N MET A 68 10.97 3.12 -8.10
CA MET A 68 12.28 2.69 -7.60
C MET A 68 13.34 2.68 -8.71
N VAL A 69 12.99 2.20 -9.90
CA VAL A 69 13.89 2.17 -11.07
C VAL A 69 14.23 3.60 -11.54
N THR A 70 13.26 4.51 -11.48
CA THR A 70 13.49 5.92 -11.81
C THR A 70 14.40 6.58 -10.79
N LYS A 71 14.20 6.30 -9.49
CA LYS A 71 15.06 6.78 -8.39
C LYS A 71 16.49 6.23 -8.46
N SER A 72 16.70 5.05 -9.04
CA SER A 72 18.05 4.50 -9.25
C SER A 72 18.79 5.10 -10.45
N GLY A 73 18.24 6.14 -11.08
CA GLY A 73 18.89 6.89 -12.17
C GLY A 73 18.59 6.37 -13.58
N ILE A 74 17.70 5.36 -13.71
CA ILE A 74 17.30 4.85 -15.02
C ILE A 74 16.13 5.68 -15.51
N THR A 75 16.29 6.35 -16.65
CA THR A 75 15.21 7.12 -17.27
C THR A 75 14.21 6.17 -17.91
N VAL A 76 13.08 5.94 -17.26
CA VAL A 76 12.02 5.07 -17.80
C VAL A 76 10.91 5.93 -18.38
N LYS A 77 10.43 5.58 -19.58
CA LYS A 77 9.21 6.15 -20.15
C LYS A 77 8.04 5.22 -19.87
N THR A 78 6.94 5.78 -19.42
CA THR A 78 5.73 5.06 -19.04
C THR A 78 4.53 5.66 -19.72
N GLU A 79 3.62 4.81 -20.19
CA GLU A 79 2.35 5.18 -20.77
C GLU A 79 1.27 4.27 -20.17
N GLU A 80 0.18 4.87 -19.71
CA GLU A 80 -0.94 4.18 -19.06
C GLU A 80 -2.19 4.41 -19.91
N GLU A 81 -2.91 3.34 -20.25
CA GLU A 81 -4.16 3.39 -21.00
C GLU A 81 -5.21 2.50 -20.30
N ASP A 82 -6.35 3.10 -19.98
CA ASP A 82 -7.52 2.44 -19.41
C ASP A 82 -8.48 2.15 -20.56
N THR A 83 -8.62 0.88 -20.92
CA THR A 83 -9.56 0.43 -21.94
C THR A 83 -10.68 -0.36 -21.26
N GLU A 84 -11.83 -0.50 -21.94
CA GLU A 84 -12.99 -1.22 -21.40
C GLU A 84 -12.71 -2.71 -21.11
N GLU A 85 -11.69 -3.30 -21.75
CA GLU A 85 -11.38 -4.74 -21.65
C GLU A 85 -10.15 -5.02 -20.77
N TYR A 86 -9.17 -4.11 -20.72
CA TYR A 86 -7.95 -4.29 -19.93
C TYR A 86 -7.23 -2.99 -19.57
N TYR A 87 -6.41 -3.08 -18.52
CA TYR A 87 -5.44 -2.05 -18.16
C TYR A 87 -4.13 -2.27 -18.91
N GLN A 88 -3.70 -1.30 -19.72
CA GLN A 88 -2.43 -1.37 -20.44
C GLN A 88 -1.41 -0.42 -19.82
N ILE A 89 -0.22 -0.94 -19.50
CA ILE A 89 0.93 -0.15 -19.07
C ILE A 89 2.10 -0.47 -19.99
N THR A 90 2.57 0.52 -20.75
CA THR A 90 3.73 0.39 -21.62
C THR A 90 4.96 1.01 -20.96
N VAL A 91 5.94 0.18 -20.62
CA VAL A 91 7.20 0.61 -19.99
C VAL A 91 8.35 0.50 -20.99
N LYS A 92 9.05 1.59 -21.26
CA LYS A 92 10.22 1.65 -22.15
C LYS A 92 11.46 2.02 -21.34
N ILE A 93 12.35 1.06 -21.14
CA ILE A 93 13.65 1.26 -20.49
C ILE A 93 14.73 1.31 -21.59
N PRO A 94 15.48 2.41 -21.74
CA PRO A 94 16.57 2.48 -22.71
C PRO A 94 17.68 1.50 -22.33
N LYS A 95 18.19 0.74 -23.30
CA LYS A 95 19.41 -0.05 -23.14
C LYS A 95 20.60 0.86 -23.41
N LYS A 96 21.22 1.46 -22.39
CA LYS A 96 22.58 2.02 -22.42
C LYS A 96 23.03 2.42 -21.02
#